data_AF-A0AAU8LS49-F1
#
_entry.id   AF-A0AAU8LS49-F1
#
_cell.length_a   1.000
_cell.length_b   1.000
_cell.length_c   1.000
_cell.angle_alpha   90.00
_cell.angle_beta   90.00
_cell.angle_gamma   90.00
#
_symmetry.space_group_name_H-M   'P 1'
#
loop_
_entity.id
_entity.type
_entity.pdbx_description
1 polymer ?
#
loop_
_entity_poly.entity_id
_entity_poly.type
_entity_poly.pdbx_seq_one_letter_code
_entity_poly.pdbx_strand_id
1 'polypeptide(L)'
;MKKILCITVLMILFGAGIAQANWQDDFVSDYDEFGMSVAVEEALHNDITPDEILSFIISNSEQFETKKGLKALYCAGADRDAVREAANKLGITVEDVSVALEESIAECGDKRTLSDRDLFDGGPGKRLGLSDRDIVPLPEQVPLPEQVDTPTRPRPASPSRP
;
A
#
# COMPACT_ATOMS: atom_id res chain seq x y z
N MET A 1 -38.61 15.94 -40.45
CA MET A 1 -37.47 16.44 -39.63
C MET A 1 -37.20 15.49 -38.45
N LYS A 2 -36.80 14.24 -38.71
CA LYS A 2 -36.62 13.20 -37.67
C LYS A 2 -35.21 12.58 -37.68
N LYS A 3 -34.41 12.93 -38.69
CA LYS A 3 -33.03 12.43 -38.91
C LYS A 3 -31.97 13.28 -38.20
N ILE A 4 -32.29 14.54 -37.88
CA ILE A 4 -31.35 15.49 -37.24
C ILE A 4 -31.27 15.23 -35.71
N LEU A 5 -32.33 14.68 -35.11
CA LEU A 5 -32.39 14.42 -33.67
C LEU A 5 -31.49 13.25 -33.22
N CYS A 6 -31.12 12.34 -34.13
CA CYS A 6 -30.26 11.20 -33.79
C CYS A 6 -28.77 11.57 -33.72
N ILE A 7 -28.35 12.64 -34.41
CA ILE A 7 -26.93 13.01 -34.51
C ILE A 7 -26.45 13.72 -33.23
N THR A 8 -27.33 14.48 -32.58
CA THR A 8 -27.02 15.16 -31.31
C THR A 8 -26.94 14.20 -30.12
N VAL A 9 -27.73 13.12 -30.11
CA VAL A 9 -27.67 12.09 -29.05
C VAL A 9 -26.40 11.24 -29.18
N LEU A 10 -25.93 10.98 -30.40
CA LEU A 10 -24.70 10.21 -30.62
C LEU A 10 -23.44 10.97 -30.13
N MET A 11 -23.40 12.30 -30.29
CA MET A 11 -22.27 13.12 -29.82
C MET A 11 -22.14 13.21 -28.29
N ILE A 12 -23.24 13.07 -27.55
CA ILE A 12 -23.21 13.11 -26.06
C ILE A 12 -22.68 11.78 -25.48
N LEU A 13 -22.75 10.68 -26.23
CA LEU A 13 -22.26 9.36 -25.80
C LEU A 13 -20.75 9.15 -25.96
N PHE A 14 -20.06 9.97 -26.77
CA PHE A 14 -18.61 9.89 -26.97
C PHE A 14 -17.81 10.97 -26.22
N GLY A 15 -18.47 11.84 -25.44
CA GLY A 15 -17.83 12.96 -24.74
C GLY A 15 -17.16 12.61 -23.40
N ALA A 16 -17.26 11.38 -22.90
CA ALA A 16 -16.74 10.99 -21.59
C ALA A 16 -15.35 10.33 -21.63
N GLY A 17 -14.55 10.62 -22.65
CA GLY A 17 -13.30 9.88 -22.94
C GLY A 17 -11.97 10.57 -22.65
N ILE A 18 -11.95 11.74 -22.00
CA ILE A 18 -10.69 12.51 -21.85
C ILE A 18 -10.51 13.03 -20.42
N ALA A 19 -10.30 12.13 -19.47
CA ALA A 19 -9.80 12.50 -18.14
C ALA A 19 -8.82 11.46 -17.56
N GLN A 20 -8.27 10.54 -18.39
CA GLN A 20 -7.45 9.42 -17.91
C GLN A 20 -5.93 9.63 -18.02
N ALA A 21 -5.45 10.84 -18.36
CA ALA A 21 -4.01 11.06 -18.59
C ALA A 21 -3.32 12.01 -17.59
N ASN A 22 -4.04 12.81 -16.80
CA ASN A 22 -3.37 13.83 -15.98
C ASN A 22 -2.63 13.26 -14.76
N TRP A 23 -3.22 12.25 -14.10
CA TRP A 23 -2.67 11.75 -12.85
C TRP A 23 -1.32 11.04 -13.02
N GLN A 24 -1.01 10.51 -14.20
CA GLN A 24 0.26 9.81 -14.47
C GLN A 24 1.42 10.79 -14.56
N ASP A 25 1.22 11.95 -15.19
CA ASP A 25 2.22 13.02 -15.26
C ASP A 25 2.47 13.59 -13.85
N ASP A 26 1.40 13.82 -13.09
CA ASP A 26 1.48 14.25 -11.69
C ASP A 26 2.21 13.19 -10.84
N PHE A 27 1.91 11.90 -11.03
CA PHE A 27 2.58 10.81 -10.32
C PHE A 27 4.08 10.76 -10.59
N VAL A 28 4.50 10.94 -11.85
CA VAL A 28 5.92 10.98 -12.23
C VAL A 28 6.59 12.20 -11.59
N SER A 29 5.94 13.36 -11.63
CA SER A 29 6.45 14.59 -11.01
C SER A 29 6.64 14.43 -9.50
N ASP A 30 5.62 13.92 -8.81
CA ASP A 30 5.66 13.69 -7.36
C ASP A 30 6.69 12.61 -7.00
N TYR A 31 6.87 11.61 -7.85
CA TYR A 31 7.91 10.61 -7.66
C TYR A 31 9.31 11.20 -7.77
N ASP A 32 9.57 12.02 -8.79
CA ASP A 32 10.88 12.63 -8.99
C ASP A 32 11.20 13.67 -7.89
N GLU A 33 10.19 14.37 -7.36
CA GLU A 33 10.37 15.40 -6.33
C GLU A 33 10.40 14.82 -4.90
N PHE A 34 9.48 13.90 -4.58
CA PHE A 34 9.23 13.44 -3.22
C PHE A 34 9.37 11.92 -3.02
N GLY A 35 9.41 11.15 -4.11
CA GLY A 35 9.56 9.70 -4.09
C GLY A 35 8.23 8.94 -4.09
N MET A 36 8.35 7.61 -4.21
CA MET A 36 7.23 6.68 -4.42
C MET A 36 6.11 6.78 -3.39
N SER A 37 6.43 6.97 -2.10
CA SER A 37 5.42 7.00 -1.05
C SER A 37 4.44 8.18 -1.21
N VAL A 38 4.95 9.37 -1.57
CA VAL A 38 4.14 10.57 -1.76
C VAL A 38 3.35 10.49 -3.06
N ALA A 39 3.98 10.06 -4.16
CA ALA A 39 3.30 9.87 -5.44
C ALA A 39 2.09 8.92 -5.33
N VAL A 40 2.24 7.83 -4.58
CA VAL A 40 1.15 6.88 -4.33
C VAL A 40 0.08 7.47 -3.40
N GLU A 41 0.47 8.21 -2.36
CA GLU A 41 -0.48 8.88 -1.46
C GLU A 41 -1.34 9.90 -2.21
N GLU A 42 -0.74 10.73 -3.06
CA GLU A 42 -1.44 11.72 -3.89
C GLU A 42 -2.30 11.04 -4.96
N ALA A 43 -1.83 9.97 -5.60
CA ALA A 43 -2.67 9.22 -6.53
C ALA A 43 -3.91 8.63 -5.86
N LEU A 44 -3.76 8.05 -4.66
CA LEU A 44 -4.90 7.56 -3.88
C LEU A 44 -5.82 8.71 -3.43
N HIS A 45 -5.26 9.90 -3.15
CA HIS A 45 -6.05 11.09 -2.83
C HIS A 45 -6.90 11.58 -4.01
N ASN A 46 -6.41 11.37 -5.25
CA ASN A 46 -7.11 11.67 -6.49
C ASN A 46 -8.06 10.55 -6.97
N ASP A 47 -8.50 9.67 -6.05
CA ASP A 47 -9.41 8.54 -6.32
C ASP A 47 -8.88 7.51 -7.34
N ILE A 48 -7.56 7.47 -7.58
CA ILE A 48 -6.96 6.46 -8.46
C ILE A 48 -6.88 5.13 -7.72
N THR A 49 -7.30 4.05 -8.37
CA THR A 49 -7.37 2.74 -7.72
C THR A 49 -5.99 2.08 -7.60
N PRO A 50 -5.77 1.21 -6.59
CA PRO A 50 -4.52 0.45 -6.47
C PRO A 50 -4.19 -0.38 -7.72
N ASP A 51 -5.20 -0.85 -8.45
CA ASP A 51 -5.05 -1.58 -9.72
C ASP A 51 -4.44 -0.69 -10.81
N GLU A 52 -4.95 0.53 -10.98
CA GLU A 52 -4.43 1.49 -11.95
C GLU A 52 -3.01 1.95 -11.60
N ILE A 53 -2.74 2.24 -10.32
CA ILE A 53 -1.42 2.63 -9.84
C ILE A 53 -0.41 1.50 -10.10
N LEU A 54 -0.75 0.27 -9.71
CA LEU A 54 0.16 -0.86 -9.84
C LEU A 54 0.37 -1.26 -11.30
N SER A 55 -0.68 -1.18 -12.13
CA SER A 55 -0.58 -1.37 -13.58
C SER A 55 0.35 -0.33 -14.21
N PHE A 56 0.27 0.95 -13.79
CA PHE A 56 1.17 2.00 -14.28
C PHE A 56 2.62 1.74 -13.86
N ILE A 57 2.86 1.37 -12.61
CA ILE A 57 4.19 1.04 -12.08
C ILE A 57 4.83 -0.13 -12.85
N ILE A 58 4.07 -1.21 -13.07
CA ILE A 58 4.56 -2.39 -13.81
C ILE A 58 4.80 -2.05 -15.28
N SER A 59 3.91 -1.27 -15.90
CA SER A 59 4.07 -0.84 -17.31
C SER A 59 5.30 0.04 -17.51
N ASN A 60 5.76 0.70 -16.46
CA ASN A 60 6.93 1.59 -16.44
C ASN A 60 8.04 1.05 -15.52
N SER A 61 8.26 -0.27 -15.53
CA SER A 61 9.22 -0.94 -14.65
C SER A 61 10.69 -0.50 -14.83
N GLU A 62 11.00 0.21 -15.92
CA GLU A 62 12.31 0.82 -16.13
C GLU A 62 12.55 2.01 -15.18
N GLN A 63 11.49 2.71 -14.80
CA GLN A 63 11.53 3.88 -13.92
C GLN A 63 11.10 3.54 -12.48
N PHE A 64 10.17 2.60 -12.34
CA PHE A 64 9.57 2.26 -11.04
C PHE A 64 9.82 0.82 -10.64
N GLU A 65 10.05 0.62 -9.34
CA GLU A 65 10.21 -0.71 -8.75
C GLU A 65 8.88 -1.18 -8.14
N THR A 66 8.31 -2.28 -8.67
CA THR A 66 7.02 -2.84 -8.22
C THR A 66 6.96 -3.09 -6.72
N LYS A 67 8.05 -3.59 -6.12
CA LYS A 67 8.14 -3.83 -4.68
C LYS A 67 7.97 -2.54 -3.87
N LYS A 68 8.61 -1.44 -4.30
CA LYS A 68 8.47 -0.13 -3.66
C LYS A 68 7.05 0.42 -3.84
N GLY A 69 6.44 0.20 -5.02
CA GLY A 69 5.05 0.55 -5.28
C GLY A 69 4.06 -0.14 -4.34
N LEU A 70 4.18 -1.46 -4.17
CA LEU A 70 3.36 -2.24 -3.23
C LEU A 70 3.52 -1.75 -1.79
N LYS A 71 4.77 -1.53 -1.35
CA LYS A 71 5.04 -1.02 0.00
C LYS A 71 4.41 0.36 0.21
N ALA A 72 4.54 1.25 -0.78
CA ALA A 72 3.96 2.58 -0.74
C ALA A 72 2.42 2.55 -0.69
N LEU A 73 1.76 1.66 -1.45
CA LEU A 73 0.31 1.46 -1.38
C LEU A 73 -0.13 1.08 0.04
N TYR A 74 0.56 0.15 0.68
CA TYR A 74 0.25 -0.23 2.07
C TYR A 74 0.55 0.88 3.07
N CYS A 75 1.65 1.61 2.91
CA CYS A 75 1.99 2.75 3.76
C CYS A 75 0.99 3.91 3.64
N ALA A 76 0.48 4.18 2.43
CA ALA A 76 -0.60 5.13 2.19
C ALA A 76 -1.97 4.61 2.72
N GLY A 77 -1.99 3.35 3.16
CA GLY A 77 -3.13 2.64 3.73
C GLY A 77 -4.25 2.39 2.73
N ALA A 78 -3.87 2.02 1.52
CA ALA A 78 -4.76 1.34 0.58
C ALA A 78 -5.34 0.08 1.23
N ASP A 79 -6.54 -0.29 0.80
CA ASP A 79 -7.22 -1.49 1.30
C ASP A 79 -6.42 -2.75 0.96
N ARG A 80 -6.23 -3.64 1.95
CA ARG A 80 -5.35 -4.81 1.80
C ARG A 80 -5.87 -5.79 0.76
N ASP A 81 -7.18 -6.00 0.72
CA ASP A 81 -7.80 -6.88 -0.25
C ASP A 81 -7.75 -6.27 -1.64
N ALA A 82 -7.97 -4.97 -1.78
CA ALA A 82 -7.83 -4.27 -3.05
C ALA A 82 -6.40 -4.36 -3.62
N VAL A 83 -5.37 -4.14 -2.79
CA VAL A 83 -3.96 -4.27 -3.22
C VAL A 83 -3.64 -5.72 -3.60
N ARG A 84 -4.10 -6.70 -2.80
CA ARG A 84 -3.89 -8.12 -3.11
C ARG A 84 -4.60 -8.55 -4.39
N GLU A 85 -5.81 -8.07 -4.62
CA GLU A 85 -6.57 -8.34 -5.84
C GLU A 85 -5.88 -7.75 -7.07
N ALA A 86 -5.46 -6.48 -6.99
CA ALA A 86 -4.69 -5.81 -8.04
C ALA A 86 -3.39 -6.56 -8.35
N ALA A 87 -2.62 -6.92 -7.33
CA ALA A 87 -1.37 -7.64 -7.49
C ALA A 87 -1.56 -9.00 -8.16
N ASN A 88 -2.60 -9.76 -7.75
CA ASN A 88 -2.94 -11.05 -8.34
C ASN A 88 -3.35 -10.91 -9.82
N LYS A 89 -4.15 -9.89 -10.17
CA LYS A 89 -4.53 -9.60 -11.58
C LYS A 89 -3.31 -9.35 -12.46
N LEU A 90 -2.27 -8.74 -11.90
CA LEU A 90 -1.04 -8.37 -12.59
C LEU A 90 0.04 -9.46 -12.52
N GLY A 91 -0.27 -10.63 -11.96
CA GLY A 91 0.64 -11.79 -11.92
C GLY A 91 1.73 -11.70 -10.86
N ILE A 92 1.59 -10.82 -9.87
CA ILE A 92 2.49 -10.75 -8.72
C ILE A 92 2.12 -11.88 -7.75
N THR A 93 3.12 -12.58 -7.23
CA THR A 93 2.91 -13.72 -6.35
C THR A 93 2.36 -13.30 -4.99
N VAL A 94 1.62 -14.19 -4.33
CA VAL A 94 1.06 -13.94 -3.00
C VAL A 94 2.19 -13.73 -1.99
N GLU A 95 3.30 -14.43 -2.18
CA GLU A 95 4.52 -14.33 -1.39
C GLU A 95 5.10 -12.91 -1.46
N ASP A 96 5.25 -12.35 -2.68
CA ASP A 96 5.79 -10.99 -2.87
C ASP A 96 4.90 -9.92 -2.22
N VAL A 97 3.58 -10.07 -2.36
CA VAL A 97 2.59 -9.18 -1.73
C VAL A 97 2.68 -9.27 -0.20
N SER A 98 2.82 -10.48 0.35
CA SER A 98 2.93 -10.71 1.79
C SER A 98 4.21 -10.11 2.37
N VAL A 99 5.34 -10.30 1.68
CA VAL A 99 6.63 -9.67 2.06
C VAL A 99 6.52 -8.15 2.03
N ALA A 100 5.95 -7.57 0.98
CA ALA A 100 5.76 -6.12 0.88
C ALA A 100 4.85 -5.58 2.00
N LEU A 101 3.80 -6.32 2.37
CA LEU A 101 2.94 -5.98 3.49
C LEU A 101 3.69 -6.01 4.83
N GLU A 102 4.44 -7.07 5.13
CA GLU A 102 5.23 -7.17 6.36
C GLU A 102 6.28 -6.04 6.47
N GLU A 103 6.99 -5.76 5.38
CA GLU A 103 7.93 -4.65 5.31
C GLU A 103 7.23 -3.29 5.51
N SER A 104 6.05 -3.11 4.92
CA SER A 104 5.26 -1.89 5.11
C SER A 104 4.77 -1.71 6.55
N ILE A 105 4.42 -2.80 7.25
CA ILE A 105 4.04 -2.78 8.66
C ILE A 105 5.25 -2.38 9.51
N ALA A 106 6.43 -2.95 9.24
CA ALA A 106 7.63 -2.61 9.98
C ALA A 106 8.07 -1.15 9.79
N GLU A 107 7.84 -0.57 8.61
CA GLU A 107 8.28 0.80 8.28
C GLU A 107 7.23 1.87 8.59
N CYS A 108 5.96 1.57 8.36
CA CYS A 108 4.84 2.52 8.42
C CYS A 108 3.77 2.15 9.45
N GLY A 109 3.85 0.97 10.07
CA GLY A 109 2.81 0.42 10.96
C GLY A 109 2.59 1.18 12.28
N ASP A 110 3.55 1.99 12.71
CA ASP A 110 3.33 2.93 13.83
C ASP A 110 2.42 4.11 13.44
N LYS A 111 2.30 4.41 12.13
CA LYS A 111 1.56 5.56 11.60
C LYS A 111 0.09 5.28 11.32
N ARG A 112 -0.28 4.00 11.17
CA ARG A 112 -1.66 3.55 11.04
C ARG A 112 -1.78 2.22 11.77
N THR A 113 -2.54 2.18 12.85
CA THR A 113 -3.00 0.94 13.47
C THR A 113 -3.71 0.11 12.40
N LEU A 114 -2.95 -0.78 11.78
CA LEU A 114 -3.36 -1.76 10.77
C LEU A 114 -4.18 -2.90 11.43
N SER A 115 -5.00 -2.55 12.42
CA SER A 115 -5.74 -3.45 13.30
C SER A 115 -7.22 -3.12 13.45
N ASP A 116 -7.73 -2.00 12.91
CA ASP A 116 -9.12 -1.59 13.20
C ASP A 116 -10.14 -1.83 12.07
N ARG A 117 -9.78 -2.46 10.94
CA ARG A 117 -10.77 -2.77 9.87
C ARG A 117 -11.14 -4.24 9.73
N ASP A 118 -10.43 -5.16 10.40
CA ASP A 118 -10.81 -6.58 10.48
C ASP A 118 -11.68 -6.89 11.72
N LEU A 119 -12.00 -5.89 12.56
CA LEU A 119 -12.76 -6.08 13.80
C LEU A 119 -14.28 -5.84 13.70
N PHE A 120 -14.81 -5.55 12.51
CA PHE A 120 -16.26 -5.37 12.28
C PHE A 120 -16.84 -6.45 11.36
N ASP A 121 -16.72 -7.71 11.76
CA ASP A 121 -17.69 -8.75 11.35
C ASP A 121 -18.20 -9.56 12.57
N GLY A 122 -18.51 -8.81 13.64
CA GLY A 122 -19.22 -9.29 14.83
C GLY A 122 -20.71 -8.94 14.78
N GLY A 123 -21.38 -9.20 13.66
CA GLY A 123 -22.85 -9.15 13.62
C GLY A 123 -23.45 -10.26 14.50
N PRO A 124 -24.36 -9.97 15.44
CA PRO A 124 -24.96 -10.99 16.28
C PRO A 124 -26.02 -11.73 15.46
N GLY A 125 -25.65 -12.86 14.86
CA GLY A 125 -26.63 -13.82 14.38
C GLY A 125 -26.35 -14.35 12.99
N LYS A 126 -25.41 -15.31 12.90
CA LYS A 126 -25.53 -16.59 12.18
C LYS A 126 -24.14 -17.21 12.04
N ARG A 127 -23.72 -17.99 13.03
CA ARG A 127 -22.80 -19.11 12.79
C ARG A 127 -23.53 -20.40 13.14
N LEU A 128 -24.05 -21.02 12.09
CA LEU A 128 -24.33 -22.45 12.06
C LEU A 128 -22.98 -23.17 12.30
N GLY A 129 -23.02 -24.17 13.18
CA GLY A 129 -21.85 -24.68 13.86
C GLY A 129 -20.82 -25.38 12.98
N LEU A 130 -19.57 -25.33 13.44
CA LEU A 130 -18.56 -26.32 13.16
C LEU A 130 -17.59 -26.42 14.35
N SER A 131 -17.66 -27.57 15.00
CA SER A 131 -16.77 -28.29 15.92
C SER A 131 -15.65 -27.60 16.73
N ASP A 132 -15.76 -27.89 18.02
CA ASP A 132 -14.96 -27.56 19.20
C ASP A 132 -13.73 -28.49 19.39
N ARG A 133 -12.91 -28.68 18.35
CA ARG A 133 -11.71 -29.53 18.45
C ARG A 133 -10.59 -29.00 17.57
N ASP A 134 -9.69 -28.23 18.20
CA ASP A 134 -8.22 -28.30 18.05
C ASP A 134 -7.59 -27.01 18.60
N ILE A 135 -7.71 -26.80 19.92
CA ILE A 135 -6.88 -25.82 20.64
C ILE A 135 -5.66 -26.59 21.16
N VAL A 136 -4.55 -26.52 20.43
CA VAL A 136 -3.23 -26.87 20.96
C VAL A 136 -2.75 -25.68 21.82
N PRO A 137 -2.40 -25.87 23.09
CA PRO A 137 -1.82 -24.80 23.90
C PRO A 137 -0.45 -24.40 23.35
N LEU A 138 -0.24 -23.10 23.09
CA LEU A 138 1.08 -22.54 22.79
C LEU A 138 2.04 -22.79 23.97
N PRO A 139 3.28 -23.24 23.73
CA PRO A 139 4.27 -23.39 24.79
C PRO A 139 4.73 -22.03 25.33
N GLU A 140 5.00 -22.05 26.64
CA GLU A 140 5.48 -21.00 27.54
C GLU A 140 6.58 -20.09 26.97
N GLN A 141 6.48 -18.81 27.33
CA GLN A 141 7.42 -17.75 26.98
C GLN A 141 8.85 -18.07 27.43
N VAL A 142 9.79 -18.01 26.49
CA VAL A 142 11.24 -18.07 26.77
C VAL A 142 11.70 -16.71 27.31
N PRO A 143 12.49 -16.64 28.40
CA PRO A 143 12.95 -15.38 28.96
C PRO A 143 13.94 -14.65 28.05
N LEU A 144 13.82 -13.32 28.05
CA LEU A 144 14.65 -12.35 27.35
C LEU A 144 16.13 -12.45 27.80
N PRO A 145 17.11 -12.55 26.88
CA PRO A 145 18.52 -12.55 27.26
C PRO A 145 19.03 -11.16 27.67
N GLU A 146 19.86 -11.19 28.72
CA GLU A 146 20.60 -10.11 29.40
C GLU A 146 21.21 -9.05 28.47
N GLN A 147 21.08 -7.79 28.90
CA GLN A 147 21.77 -6.63 28.33
C GLN A 147 23.29 -6.82 28.38
N VAL A 148 23.94 -6.72 27.22
CA VAL A 148 25.39 -6.60 27.11
C VAL A 148 25.78 -5.12 27.27
N ASP A 149 26.60 -4.86 28.28
CA ASP A 149 27.19 -3.56 28.59
C ASP A 149 27.87 -2.89 27.39
N THR A 150 27.61 -1.60 27.23
CA THR A 150 28.18 -0.74 26.18
C THR A 150 29.61 -0.32 26.54
N PRO A 151 30.60 -0.39 25.63
CA PRO A 151 31.94 0.12 25.91
C PRO A 151 31.97 1.65 25.95
N THR A 152 32.40 2.20 27.09
CA THR A 152 32.67 3.63 27.31
C THR A 152 33.66 4.19 26.27
N ARG A 153 33.17 5.08 25.39
CA ARG A 153 33.98 5.82 24.42
C ARG A 153 34.83 6.89 25.14
N PRO A 154 36.15 7.00 24.90
CA PRO A 154 36.96 8.07 25.47
C PRO A 154 36.58 9.45 24.92
N ARG A 155 36.51 10.43 25.83
CA ARG A 155 36.26 11.85 25.56
C ARG A 155 37.45 12.48 24.82
N PRO A 156 37.28 13.15 23.67
CA PRO A 156 38.37 13.85 23.01
C PRO A 156 38.77 15.11 23.80
N ALA A 157 40.08 15.35 23.88
CA ALA A 157 40.69 16.47 24.58
C ALA A 157 40.44 17.81 23.84
N SER A 158 40.17 18.86 24.63
CA SER A 158 40.06 20.24 24.14
C SER A 158 41.36 20.74 23.51
N PRO A 159 41.30 21.46 22.38
CA PRO A 159 42.46 22.18 21.87
C PRO A 159 42.70 23.47 22.68
N SER A 160 43.88 23.57 23.27
CA SER A 160 44.44 24.81 23.82
C SER A 160 44.79 25.77 22.69
N ARG A 161 44.34 27.02 22.82
CA ARG A 161 44.54 28.12 21.88
C ARG A 161 45.87 28.83 22.18
N PRO A 162 46.74 29.10 21.19
CA PRO A 162 47.73 30.17 21.26
C PRO A 162 47.15 31.52 20.82
#